data_AF-A0A9E1IAZ8-F1
#
_entry.id   AF-A0A9E1IAZ8-F1
#
_cell.length_a   1.000
_cell.length_b   1.000
_cell.length_c   1.000
_cell.angle_alpha   90.00
_cell.angle_beta   90.00
_cell.angle_gamma   90.00
#
_symmetry.space_group_name_H-M   'P 1'
#
loop_
_entity.id
_entity.type
_entity.pdbx_description
1 polymer ?
#
loop_
_entity_poly.entity_id
_entity_poly.type
_entity_poly.pdbx_seq_one_letter_code
_entity_poly.pdbx_strand_id
1 'polypeptide(L)'
;MNITVENIKCGGCAGTITKKLTKVFDTENIEINIEQGIIDIDIDESKRKELTEVLLGLGYPKVDSVHGFDSTKAKAKSFVSCAIGKMDQ
;
A
#
# COMPACT_ATOMS: atom_id res chain seq x y z
N MET A 1 -3.99 -12.90 -6.74
CA MET A 1 -4.50 -11.56 -6.33
C MET A 1 -3.38 -10.84 -5.61
N ASN A 2 -3.10 -9.58 -5.92
CA ASN A 2 -1.98 -8.85 -5.31
C ASN A 2 -2.38 -7.70 -4.39
N ILE A 3 -1.55 -7.48 -3.38
CA ILE A 3 -1.56 -6.31 -2.50
C ILE A 3 -0.14 -5.79 -2.32
N THR A 4 0.02 -4.48 -2.33
CA THR A 4 1.28 -3.84 -1.97
C THR A 4 1.24 -3.47 -0.49
N VAL A 5 2.32 -3.76 0.24
CA VAL A 5 2.45 -3.48 1.66
C VAL A 5 3.77 -2.79 1.98
N GLU A 6 3.80 -2.05 3.08
CA GLU A 6 5.02 -1.40 3.56
C GLU A 6 5.79 -2.29 4.56
N ASN A 7 7.03 -1.91 4.84
CA ASN A 7 7.90 -2.50 5.87
C ASN A 7 8.41 -3.94 5.64
N ILE A 8 8.23 -4.53 4.45
CA ILE A 8 8.93 -5.77 4.10
C ILE A 8 10.40 -5.45 3.74
N LYS A 9 11.35 -5.86 4.59
CA LYS A 9 12.79 -5.56 4.43
C LYS A 9 13.69 -6.79 4.35
N CYS A 10 13.19 -7.98 4.66
CA CYS A 10 13.99 -9.21 4.63
C CYS A 10 13.14 -10.46 4.36
N GLY A 11 13.79 -11.53 3.90
CA GLY A 11 13.12 -12.83 3.65
C GLY A 11 12.52 -13.48 4.89
N GLY A 12 13.02 -13.14 6.09
CA GLY A 12 12.44 -13.60 7.36
C GLY A 12 11.02 -13.07 7.61
N CYS A 13 10.76 -11.81 7.23
CA CYS A 13 9.43 -11.21 7.25
C CYS A 13 8.48 -11.95 6.28
N ALA A 14 8.93 -12.17 5.05
CA ALA A 14 8.17 -12.88 4.02
C ALA A 14 7.74 -14.28 4.49
N GLY A 15 8.67 -15.08 5.03
CA GLY A 15 8.34 -16.42 5.52
C GLY A 15 7.29 -16.44 6.64
N THR A 16 7.26 -15.42 7.49
CA THR A 16 6.26 -15.30 8.57
C THR A 16 4.89 -14.94 8.00
N ILE A 17 4.85 -14.02 7.03
CA ILE A 17 3.64 -13.62 6.32
C ILE A 17 3.05 -14.83 5.58
N THR A 18 3.85 -15.54 4.78
CA THR A 18 3.41 -16.75 4.04
C THR A 18 2.80 -17.78 4.99
N LYS A 19 3.49 -18.14 6.08
CA LYS A 19 2.96 -19.12 7.05
C LYS A 19 1.63 -18.69 7.68
N LYS A 20 1.50 -17.40 8.01
CA LYS A 20 0.26 -16.87 8.59
C LYS A 20 -0.87 -16.88 7.58
N LEU A 21 -0.61 -16.44 6.35
CA LEU A 21 -1.59 -16.38 5.28
C LEU A 21 -2.04 -17.79 4.85
N THR A 22 -1.13 -18.75 4.71
CA THR A 22 -1.49 -20.15 4.44
C THR A 22 -2.41 -20.71 5.51
N LYS A 23 -2.15 -20.43 6.79
CA LYS A 23 -2.98 -20.92 7.89
C LYS A 23 -4.36 -20.26 7.97
N VAL A 24 -4.49 -19.00 7.58
CA VAL A 24 -5.75 -18.25 7.64
C VAL A 24 -6.62 -18.53 6.41
N PHE A 25 -5.99 -18.57 5.24
CA PHE A 25 -6.70 -18.65 3.97
C PHE A 25 -6.74 -20.05 3.36
N ASP A 26 -6.05 -21.02 3.98
CA ASP A 26 -5.91 -22.41 3.50
C ASP A 26 -5.35 -22.46 2.06
N THR A 27 -4.38 -21.58 1.77
CA THR A 27 -3.78 -21.44 0.43
C THR A 27 -2.27 -21.55 0.48
N GLU A 28 -1.72 -22.34 -0.43
CA GLU A 28 -0.28 -22.58 -0.55
C GLU A 28 0.36 -21.72 -1.66
N ASN A 29 -0.47 -21.14 -2.55
CA ASN A 29 -0.03 -20.27 -3.63
C ASN A 29 0.09 -18.84 -3.13
N ILE A 30 1.24 -18.55 -2.51
CA ILE A 30 1.60 -17.21 -2.01
C ILE A 30 3.01 -16.87 -2.51
N GLU A 31 3.11 -15.79 -3.27
CA GLU A 31 4.36 -15.24 -3.75
C GLU A 31 4.59 -13.86 -3.11
N ILE A 32 5.78 -13.64 -2.54
CA ILE A 32 6.12 -12.37 -1.90
C ILE A 32 7.33 -11.77 -2.58
N ASN A 33 7.12 -10.64 -3.25
CA ASN A 33 8.18 -9.83 -3.83
C ASN A 33 8.65 -8.79 -2.80
N ILE A 34 9.80 -9.05 -2.19
CA ILE A 34 10.41 -8.18 -1.18
C ILE A 34 10.89 -6.86 -1.78
N GLU A 35 11.41 -6.89 -3.02
CA GLU A 35 11.95 -5.71 -3.71
C GLU A 35 10.85 -4.68 -4.00
N GLN A 36 9.66 -5.16 -4.36
CA GLN A 36 8.50 -4.32 -4.67
C GLN A 36 7.53 -4.18 -3.48
N GLY A 37 7.69 -4.97 -2.42
CA GLY A 37 6.72 -5.05 -1.32
C GLY A 37 5.35 -5.57 -1.76
N ILE A 38 5.32 -6.47 -2.75
CA ILE A 38 4.07 -7.01 -3.32
C ILE A 38 3.87 -8.43 -2.79
N ILE A 39 2.66 -8.72 -2.31
CA ILE A 39 2.21 -10.07 -1.93
C ILE A 39 1.18 -10.49 -2.96
N ASP A 40 1.46 -11.53 -3.73
CA ASP A 40 0.48 -12.22 -4.57
C ASP A 40 0.01 -13.50 -3.86
N ILE A 41 -1.30 -13.70 -3.84
CA ILE A 41 -1.96 -14.80 -3.16
C ILE A 41 -3.19 -15.22 -3.93
N ASP A 42 -3.39 -16.53 -4.07
CA ASP A 42 -4.56 -17.09 -4.74
C ASP A 42 -5.72 -17.24 -3.74
N ILE A 43 -6.52 -16.17 -3.61
CA ILE A 43 -7.75 -16.12 -2.81
C ILE A 43 -8.81 -15.26 -3.51
N ASP A 44 -10.05 -15.45 -3.07
CA ASP A 44 -11.20 -14.67 -3.51
C ASP A 44 -11.09 -13.19 -3.12
N GLU A 45 -11.55 -12.27 -3.99
CA GLU A 45 -11.56 -10.82 -3.71
C GLU A 45 -12.32 -10.47 -2.43
N SER A 46 -13.35 -11.27 -2.10
CA SER A 46 -14.14 -11.14 -0.88
C SER A 46 -13.27 -11.16 0.38
N LYS A 47 -12.12 -11.85 0.33
CA LYS A 47 -11.16 -11.97 1.44
C LYS A 47 -10.10 -10.87 1.47
N ARG A 48 -10.10 -9.93 0.52
CA ARG A 48 -9.15 -8.79 0.45
C ARG A 48 -9.10 -7.98 1.75
N LYS A 49 -10.28 -7.74 2.34
CA LYS A 49 -10.41 -6.94 3.56
C LYS A 49 -9.77 -7.67 4.74
N GLU A 50 -10.13 -8.94 4.94
CA GLU A 50 -9.55 -9.81 5.97
C GLU A 50 -8.03 -9.93 5.82
N LEU A 51 -7.53 -10.10 4.59
CA LEU A 51 -6.11 -10.13 4.30
C LEU A 51 -5.39 -8.84 4.72
N THR A 52 -5.98 -7.69 4.41
CA THR A 52 -5.44 -6.39 4.82
C THR A 52 -5.41 -6.25 6.35
N GLU A 53 -6.45 -6.71 7.04
CA GLU A 53 -6.54 -6.67 8.51
C GLU A 53 -5.49 -7.58 9.16
N VAL A 54 -5.29 -8.78 8.61
CA VAL A 54 -4.23 -9.70 9.07
C VAL A 54 -2.85 -9.09 8.88
N LEU A 55 -2.56 -8.52 7.71
CA LEU A 55 -1.28 -7.88 7.40
C LEU A 55 -1.03 -6.66 8.29
N LEU A 56 -2.06 -5.83 8.53
CA LEU A 56 -1.99 -4.69 9.42
C LEU A 56 -1.72 -5.12 10.87
N GLY A 57 -2.37 -6.19 11.34
CA GLY A 57 -2.10 -6.78 12.67
C GLY A 57 -0.69 -7.36 12.82
N LEU A 58 -0.04 -7.72 11.72
CA LEU A 58 1.36 -8.16 11.69
C LEU A 58 2.36 -7.00 11.56
N GLY A 59 1.90 -5.77 11.36
CA GLY A 59 2.74 -4.58 11.17
C GLY A 59 3.12 -4.29 9.71
N TYR A 60 2.44 -4.91 8.75
CA TYR A 60 2.61 -4.70 7.30
C TYR A 60 1.35 -4.03 6.72
N PRO A 61 1.14 -2.72 6.95
CA PRO A 61 -0.02 -2.03 6.42
C PRO A 61 0.00 -2.04 4.89
N LYS A 62 -1.19 -2.10 4.27
CA LYS A 62 -1.32 -1.95 2.81
C LYS A 62 -0.88 -0.55 2.38
N VAL A 63 -0.17 -0.48 1.27
CA VAL A 63 0.04 0.78 0.55
C VAL A 63 -1.27 1.08 -0.16
N ASP A 64 -2.00 2.09 0.31
CA ASP A 64 -3.20 2.54 -0.36
C ASP A 64 -2.77 3.26 -1.66
N SER A 65 -2.94 2.59 -2.80
CA SER A 65 -2.54 3.09 -4.12
C SER A 65 -3.33 4.32 -4.61
N VAL A 66 -3.95 5.10 -3.71
CA VAL A 66 -4.59 6.40 -4.02
C VAL A 66 -3.57 7.50 -4.35
N HIS A 67 -2.28 7.22 -4.16
CA HIS A 67 -1.19 8.13 -4.55
C HIS A 67 -0.82 8.09 -6.04
N GLY A 68 -1.67 7.53 -6.91
CA GLY A 68 -1.46 7.49 -8.36
C GLY A 68 -2.13 8.58 -9.18
N PHE A 69 -3.16 9.30 -8.69
CA PHE A 69 -3.93 10.17 -9.61
C PHE A 69 -4.52 11.51 -9.08
N ASP A 70 -4.76 11.75 -7.78
CA ASP A 70 -5.50 12.98 -7.39
C ASP A 70 -4.67 14.11 -6.76
N SER A 71 -3.37 13.91 -6.48
CA SER A 71 -2.53 15.00 -5.93
C SER A 71 -1.94 15.96 -6.97
N THR A 72 -2.27 15.79 -8.26
CA THR A 72 -2.00 16.82 -9.30
C THR A 72 -2.95 18.01 -9.18
N LYS A 73 -4.07 17.89 -8.44
CA LYS A 73 -5.04 18.99 -8.31
C LYS A 73 -4.67 20.05 -7.25
N ALA A 74 -3.78 19.73 -6.31
CA ALA A 74 -3.46 20.65 -5.21
C ALA A 74 -2.37 21.70 -5.55
N LYS A 75 -1.61 21.53 -6.64
CA LYS A 75 -0.56 22.50 -7.04
C LYS A 75 -1.00 23.51 -8.10
N ALA A 76 -2.30 23.71 -8.31
CA ALA A 76 -2.82 24.74 -9.22
C ALA A 76 -3.38 26.00 -8.51
N LYS A 77 -3.44 26.03 -7.17
CA LYS A 77 -3.99 27.21 -6.44
C LYS A 77 -2.95 28.25 -6.00
N SER A 78 -1.65 27.96 -6.07
CA SER A 78 -0.64 28.83 -5.43
C SER A 78 0.00 29.89 -6.33
N PHE A 79 -0.38 29.99 -7.62
CA PHE A 79 0.18 30.99 -8.54
C PHE A 79 -0.57 32.33 -8.58
N VAL A 80 -1.67 32.49 -7.83
CA VAL A 80 -2.45 33.75 -7.86
C VAL A 80 -2.12 34.72 -6.72
N SER A 81 -1.26 34.35 -5.76
CA SER A 81 -0.97 35.20 -4.59
C SER A 81 0.28 36.09 -4.72
N CYS A 82 0.98 36.11 -5.85
CA CYS A 82 2.12 37.02 -6.10
C CYS A 82 1.76 38.24 -6.97
N ALA A 83 0.46 38.49 -7.21
CA ALA A 83 -0.02 39.62 -8.02
C ALA A 83 -0.70 40.74 -7.20
N ILE A 84 -0.77 40.64 -5.88
CA ILE A 84 -1.29 41.69 -4.99
C ILE A 84 -0.17 42.06 -4.04
N GLY A 85 0.62 43.06 -4.42
CA GLY A 85 1.73 43.48 -3.57
C GLY A 85 2.69 44.48 -4.19
N LYS A 86 2.24 45.38 -5.08
CA LYS A 86 2.87 46.70 -5.32
C LYS A 86 1.81 47.70 -5.80
N MET A 87 0.94 48.10 -4.88
CA MET A 87 0.42 49.46 -4.84
C MET A 87 0.99 50.06 -3.56
N ASP A 88 2.14 50.70 -3.68
CA ASP A 88 2.62 51.71 -2.76
C ASP A 88 3.45 52.70 -3.59
N GLN A 89 2.91 53.93 -3.69
CA GLN A 89 3.50 55.19 -4.14
C GLN A 89 4.13 55.31 -5.54
#